data_AF-A0A2T3LFN1-F1
#
_entry.id   AF-A0A2T3LFN1-F1
#
_cell.length_a   1.000
_cell.length_b   1.000
_cell.length_c   1.000
_cell.angle_alpha   90.00
_cell.angle_beta   90.00
_cell.angle_gamma   90.00
#
_symmetry.space_group_name_H-M   'P 1'
#
loop_
_entity.id
_entity.type
_entity.pdbx_description
1 polymer ?
#
loop_
_entity_poly.entity_id
_entity_poly.type
_entity_poly.pdbx_seq_one_letter_code
_entity_poly.pdbx_strand_id
1 'polypeptide(L)'
;MDKIIASTQENEWTGSIALDDADELYLREYALKHGYIESSDHILGFKVTNLTVCLYYGKDTYLNLTQKGKEPKMSEFDVSITELFELFKRVSFAVSRRNIGNGLA
;
A
#
# COMPACT_ATOMS: atom_id res chain seq x y z
N MET A 1 -11.37 -5.26 -20.40
CA MET A 1 -11.17 -4.29 -19.30
C MET A 1 -11.63 -5.03 -18.08
N ASP A 2 -10.70 -5.72 -17.44
CA ASP A 2 -11.05 -6.86 -16.58
C ASP A 2 -11.33 -6.32 -15.19
N LYS A 3 -12.62 -6.21 -14.90
CA LYS A 3 -13.16 -5.66 -13.66
C LYS A 3 -13.32 -6.80 -12.67
N ILE A 4 -12.38 -6.95 -11.74
CA ILE A 4 -12.56 -7.85 -10.60
C ILE A 4 -13.47 -7.13 -9.60
N ILE A 5 -14.78 -7.40 -9.68
CA ILE A 5 -15.75 -6.97 -8.65
C ILE A 5 -15.85 -8.10 -7.63
N ALA A 6 -15.22 -7.92 -6.48
CA ALA A 6 -15.54 -8.69 -5.29
C ALA A 6 -16.42 -7.82 -4.39
N SER A 7 -17.73 -7.96 -4.53
CA SER A 7 -18.70 -7.50 -3.54
C SER A 7 -19.04 -8.67 -2.63
N THR A 8 -18.63 -8.60 -1.36
CA THR A 8 -19.35 -9.32 -0.32
C THR A 8 -20.60 -8.50 -0.01
N GLN A 9 -21.68 -9.12 0.47
CA GLN A 9 -22.92 -8.39 0.83
C GLN A 9 -22.67 -7.28 1.87
N GLU A 10 -21.52 -7.32 2.56
CA GLU A 10 -21.10 -6.39 3.62
C GLU A 10 -19.84 -5.57 3.26
N ASN A 11 -19.25 -5.71 2.06
CA ASN A 11 -17.95 -5.11 1.68
C ASN A 11 -16.80 -5.33 2.70
N GLU A 12 -16.85 -6.40 3.50
CA GLU A 12 -15.81 -6.70 4.48
C GLU A 12 -14.61 -7.37 3.79
N TRP A 13 -13.48 -6.66 3.76
CA TRP A 13 -12.16 -7.19 3.38
C TRP A 13 -11.27 -7.21 4.61
N THR A 14 -10.62 -8.34 4.90
CA THR A 14 -9.62 -8.43 5.96
C THR A 14 -8.34 -8.99 5.35
N GLY A 15 -7.27 -8.20 5.39
CA GLY A 15 -5.96 -8.58 4.88
C GLY A 15 -4.89 -8.21 5.90
N SER A 16 -3.81 -8.98 5.93
CA SER A 16 -2.61 -8.70 6.72
C SER A 16 -1.43 -8.54 5.76
N ILE A 17 -0.66 -7.47 5.94
CA ILE A 17 0.57 -7.23 5.19
C ILE A 17 1.76 -7.35 6.15
N ALA A 18 2.75 -8.16 5.79
CA ALA A 18 4.03 -8.22 6.49
C ALA A 18 5.02 -7.45 5.63
N LEU A 19 5.16 -6.16 5.90
CA LEU A 19 6.10 -5.27 5.21
C LEU A 19 7.50 -5.52 5.74
N ASP A 20 8.40 -5.99 4.88
CA ASP A 20 9.82 -6.10 5.18
C ASP A 20 10.66 -5.21 4.26
N ASP A 21 11.98 -5.22 4.45
CA ASP A 21 12.93 -4.39 3.70
C ASP A 21 12.82 -4.58 2.17
N ALA A 22 12.34 -5.73 1.70
CA ALA A 22 12.17 -5.99 0.27
C ALA A 22 10.96 -5.25 -0.31
N ASP A 23 9.84 -5.17 0.43
CA ASP A 23 8.67 -4.40 0.01
C ASP A 23 8.99 -2.88 0.00
N GLU A 24 9.82 -2.41 0.93
CA GLU A 24 10.31 -1.02 0.92
C GLU A 24 11.19 -0.73 -0.31
N LEU A 25 12.06 -1.68 -0.69
CA LEU A 25 12.92 -1.54 -1.87
C LEU A 25 12.09 -1.42 -3.17
N TYR A 26 11.09 -2.27 -3.38
CA TYR A 26 10.25 -2.21 -4.57
C TYR A 26 9.42 -0.92 -4.63
N LEU A 27 8.88 -0.50 -3.49
CA LEU A 27 8.16 0.76 -3.39
C LEU A 27 9.09 1.95 -3.70
N ARG A 28 10.33 1.91 -3.23
CA ARG A 28 11.36 2.91 -3.55
C ARG A 28 11.67 2.96 -5.05
N GLU A 29 11.95 1.81 -5.66
CA GLU A 29 12.25 1.72 -7.09
C GLU A 29 11.10 2.26 -7.94
N TYR A 30 9.86 1.89 -7.60
CA TYR A 30 8.67 2.40 -8.27
C TYR A 30 8.53 3.90 -8.09
N ALA A 31 8.69 4.42 -6.87
CA ALA A 31 8.55 5.84 -6.57
C ALA A 31 9.62 6.70 -7.28
N LEU A 32 10.86 6.21 -7.37
CA LEU A 32 11.93 6.87 -8.13
C LEU A 32 11.64 6.88 -9.62
N LYS A 33 11.24 5.72 -10.17
CA LYS A 33 10.97 5.58 -11.62
C LYS A 33 9.87 6.51 -12.10
N HIS A 34 8.86 6.76 -11.26
CA HIS A 34 7.72 7.61 -11.58
C HIS A 34 7.87 9.06 -11.09
N GLY A 35 9.00 9.41 -10.47
CA GLY A 35 9.30 10.78 -10.04
C GLY A 35 8.52 11.25 -8.80
N TYR A 36 8.00 10.34 -7.98
CA TYR A 36 7.31 10.69 -6.74
C TYR A 36 8.27 11.08 -5.60
N ILE A 37 9.51 10.63 -5.68
CA ILE A 37 10.61 10.95 -4.75
C ILE A 37 11.93 11.16 -5.51
N GLU A 38 12.90 11.81 -4.87
CA GLU A 38 14.28 11.93 -5.37
C GLU A 38 15.16 10.79 -4.84
N SER A 39 16.28 10.52 -5.51
CA SER A 39 17.28 9.52 -5.07
C SER A 39 17.84 9.80 -3.66
N SER A 40 17.81 11.06 -3.23
CA SER A 40 18.26 11.50 -1.91
C SER A 40 17.22 11.35 -0.79
N ASP A 41 15.98 11.01 -1.12
CA ASP A 41 14.92 10.83 -0.12
C ASP A 41 14.95 9.42 0.48
N HIS A 42 14.61 9.31 1.76
CA HIS A 42 14.38 8.07 2.49
C HIS A 42 12.87 7.86 2.66
N ILE A 43 12.40 6.63 2.46
CA ILE A 43 11.01 6.28 2.79
C ILE A 43 10.92 6.15 4.31
N LEU A 44 9.92 6.80 4.90
CA LEU A 44 9.69 6.82 6.34
C LEU A 44 8.43 6.04 6.72
N GLY A 45 7.58 5.78 5.74
CA GLY A 45 6.37 4.98 5.88
C GLY A 45 5.47 5.19 4.68
N PHE A 46 4.41 4.39 4.62
CA PHE A 46 3.37 4.58 3.61
C PHE A 46 2.05 4.04 4.11
N LYS A 47 0.98 4.44 3.44
CA LYS A 47 -0.38 3.97 3.66
C LYS A 47 -1.00 3.63 2.32
N VAL A 48 -1.74 2.53 2.25
CA VAL A 48 -2.53 2.18 1.08
C VAL A 48 -4.01 2.23 1.45
N THR A 49 -4.81 2.97 0.70
CA THR A 49 -6.28 3.04 0.88
C THR A 49 -6.93 3.05 -0.50
N ASN A 50 -7.84 2.12 -0.79
CA ASN A 50 -8.55 2.07 -2.09
C ASN A 50 -7.65 2.14 -3.33
N LEU A 51 -6.49 1.46 -3.30
CA LEU A 51 -5.45 1.51 -4.35
C LEU A 51 -4.72 2.85 -4.51
N THR A 52 -4.97 3.81 -3.62
CA THR A 52 -4.16 5.01 -3.49
C THR A 52 -3.05 4.77 -2.47
N VAL A 53 -1.80 5.03 -2.87
CA VAL A 53 -0.62 4.95 -2.01
C VAL A 53 -0.25 6.36 -1.56
N CYS A 54 -0.29 6.61 -0.26
CA CYS A 54 0.29 7.80 0.37
C CYS A 54 1.69 7.43 0.87
N LEU A 55 2.73 7.96 0.25
CA LEU A 55 4.12 7.72 0.59
C LEU A 55 4.68 8.87 1.42
N TYR A 56 5.22 8.56 2.59
CA TYR A 56 5.89 9.52 3.48
C TYR A 56 7.40 9.38 3.38
N TYR A 57 8.10 10.49 3.13
CA TYR A 57 9.54 10.46 2.86
C TYR A 57 10.26 11.74 3.28
N GLY A 58 11.59 11.70 3.33
CA GLY A 58 12.42 12.87 3.61
C GLY A 58 13.92 12.60 3.52
N LYS A 59 14.73 13.67 3.55
CA LYS A 59 16.20 13.58 3.51
C LYS A 59 16.85 13.19 4.84
N ASP A 60 16.05 13.13 5.89
CA ASP A 60 16.43 12.81 7.27
C ASP A 60 15.64 11.58 7.73
N THR A 61 16.14 10.91 8.78
CA THR A 61 15.40 9.84 9.44
C THR A 61 14.17 10.38 10.19
N TYR A 62 13.19 9.51 10.46
CA TYR A 62 12.00 9.89 11.23
C TYR A 62 12.33 10.49 12.61
N LEU A 63 13.32 9.92 13.29
CA LEU A 63 13.81 10.43 14.58
C LEU A 63 14.38 11.86 14.46
N ASN A 64 15.14 12.14 13.39
CA ASN A 64 15.70 13.47 13.17
C ASN A 64 14.62 14.50 12.80
N LEU A 65 13.60 14.10 12.04
CA LEU A 65 12.49 14.99 11.70
C LEU A 65 11.67 15.37 12.93
N THR A 66 11.32 14.38 13.76
CA THR A 66 10.56 14.60 15.00
C THR A 66 11.34 15.47 15.99
N GLN A 67 12.64 15.24 16.17
CA GLN A 67 13.49 16.10 17.02
C GLN A 67 13.60 17.55 16.50
N LYS A 68 13.52 17.75 15.18
CA LYS A 68 13.53 19.07 14.54
C LYS A 68 12.13 19.71 14.45
N GLY A 69 11.09 19.05 14.97
CA GLY A 69 9.69 19.51 14.86
C GLY A 69 9.19 19.61 13.42
N LYS A 70 9.73 18.78 12.51
CA LYS A 70 9.37 18.75 11.09
C LYS A 70 8.55 17.51 10.78
N GLU A 71 7.65 17.64 9.82
CA GLU A 71 6.89 16.52 9.28
C GLU A 71 7.56 15.94 8.02
N PRO A 72 7.39 14.64 7.75
CA PRO A 72 7.74 14.04 6.47
C PRO A 72 7.06 14.74 5.31
N LYS A 73 7.71 14.75 4.14
CA LYS A 73 7.03 15.04 2.88
C LYS A 73 6.08 13.91 2.55
N MET A 74 5.06 14.21 1.74
CA MET A 74 4.06 13.26 1.28
C MET A 74 3.90 13.36 -0.24
N SER A 75 3.85 12.21 -0.90
CA SER A 75 3.41 12.07 -2.28
C SER A 75 2.26 11.06 -2.31
N GLU A 76 1.23 11.35 -3.11
CA GLU A 76 0.07 10.49 -3.28
C GLU A 76 -0.02 10.07 -4.74
N PHE A 77 -0.25 8.79 -4.98
CA PHE A 77 -0.43 8.24 -6.32
C PHE A 77 -1.34 7.02 -6.31
N ASP A 78 -2.12 6.90 -7.38
CA ASP A 78 -2.97 5.74 -7.61
C ASP A 78 -2.15 4.64 -8.29
N VAL A 79 -2.39 3.40 -7.85
CA VAL A 79 -1.85 2.20 -8.49
C VAL A 79 -3.00 1.34 -9.02
N SER A 80 -2.76 0.64 -10.12
CA SER A 80 -3.64 -0.44 -10.53
C SER A 80 -3.56 -1.63 -9.56
N ILE A 81 -4.55 -2.51 -9.62
CA ILE A 81 -4.51 -3.75 -8.81
C ILE A 81 -3.28 -4.62 -9.15
N THR A 82 -2.86 -4.62 -10.42
CA THR A 82 -1.67 -5.34 -10.87
C THR A 82 -0.41 -4.75 -10.23
N GLU A 83 -0.25 -3.43 -10.31
CA GLU A 83 0.87 -2.72 -9.68
C GLU A 83 0.88 -2.93 -8.16
N LEU A 84 -0.28 -2.96 -7.51
CA LEU A 84 -0.38 -3.25 -6.08
C LEU A 84 0.23 -4.63 -5.73
N PHE A 85 -0.09 -5.67 -6.49
CA PHE A 85 0.44 -7.02 -6.26
C PHE A 85 1.93 -7.15 -6.65
N GLU A 86 2.39 -6.36 -7.62
CA GLU A 86 3.81 -6.28 -7.98
C GLU A 86 4.64 -5.61 -6.88
N LEU A 87 4.09 -4.53 -6.29
CA LEU A 87 4.71 -3.75 -5.21
C LEU A 87 4.72 -4.53 -3.90
N PHE A 88 3.62 -5.19 -3.55
CA PHE A 88 3.43 -5.83 -2.26
C PHE A 88 3.25 -7.34 -2.44
N LYS A 89 4.34 -8.02 -2.82
CA LYS A 89 4.33 -9.44 -3.22
C LYS A 89 3.88 -10.39 -2.11
N ARG A 90 3.94 -9.95 -0.85
CA ARG A 90 3.54 -10.74 0.33
C ARG A 90 2.14 -10.41 0.83
N VAL A 91 1.34 -9.68 0.06
CA VAL A 91 -0.05 -9.42 0.43
C VAL A 91 -0.90 -10.64 0.14
N SER A 92 -1.51 -11.16 1.20
CA SER A 92 -2.55 -12.17 1.10
C SER A 92 -3.90 -11.53 1.43
N PHE A 93 -4.84 -11.62 0.50
CA PHE A 93 -6.23 -11.23 0.74
C PHE A 93 -7.08 -12.49 0.92
N ALA A 94 -7.76 -12.60 2.07
CA ALA A 94 -8.78 -13.60 2.26
C ALA A 94 -10.14 -12.97 1.99
N VAL A 95 -10.84 -13.44 0.95
CA VAL A 95 -12.21 -13.04 0.66
C VAL A 95 -13.12 -14.14 1.18
N SER A 96 -13.93 -13.83 2.19
CA SER A 96 -14.96 -14.76 2.68
C SER A 96 -16.34 -14.22 2.34
N ARG A 97 -17.21 -15.08 1.81
CA ARG A 97 -18.64 -14.81 1.75
C ARG A 97 -19.27 -15.28 3.05
N ARG A 98 -19.84 -14.36 3.82
CA ARG A 98 -20.48 -14.67 5.11
C ARG A 98 -21.74 -15.56 5.01
N ASN A 99 -22.23 -15.87 3.81
CA ASN A 99 -23.42 -16.72 3.60
C ASN A 99 -23.22 -17.78 2.49
N ILE A 100 -22.64 -18.93 2.86
CA ILE A 100 -22.94 -20.22 2.19
C ILE A 100 -23.64 -21.12 3.22
N GLY A 101 -24.76 -20.62 3.76
CA GLY A 101 -25.65 -21.34 4.64
C GLY A 101 -27.08 -20.94 4.30
N ASN A 102 -27.90 -21.93 3.93
CA ASN A 102 -29.33 -21.86 3.59
C ASN A 102 -29.70 -21.67 2.11
N GLY A 103 -29.10 -22.48 1.22
CA GLY A 103 -29.56 -22.61 -0.17
C GLY A 103 -29.49 -24.01 -0.77
N LEU A 104 -29.28 -25.05 0.04
CA LEU A 104 -29.39 -26.45 -0.34
C LEU A 104 -30.15 -27.20 0.77
N ALA A 105 -31.46 -27.04 0.77
CA ALA A 105 -32.45 -27.91 1.40
C ALA A 105 -33.72 -27.84 0.58
#